data_AF-A0A2T4J0U4-F1
#
_entry.id   AF-A0A2T4J0U4-F1
#
_cell.length_a   1.000
_cell.length_b   1.000
_cell.length_c   1.000
_cell.angle_alpha   90.00
_cell.angle_beta   90.00
_cell.angle_gamma   90.00
#
_symmetry.space_group_name_H-M   'P 1'
#
loop_
_entity.id
_entity.type
_entity.pdbx_description
1 polymer ?
#
loop_
_entity_poly.entity_id
_entity_poly.type
_entity_poly.pdbx_seq_one_letter_code
_entity_poly.pdbx_strand_id
1 'polypeptide(L)'
;MLHSSLISFLNGEKPADELWQEIETEVTECATASTTPGCVGHVIITDGPDTIINLRHVDVLVSRLADGILPVQAAAYIADALIMSDDFAFADEGVSEVLYCLSDDSARLSREDVQALRNRLSTGA
;
A
#
# COMPACT_ATOMS: atom_id res chain seq x y z
N MET A 1 11.82 -2.62 -2.52
CA MET A 1 11.40 -1.19 -2.56
C MET A 1 12.26 -0.31 -1.65
N LEU A 2 12.55 0.94 -2.05
CA LEU A 2 13.27 1.93 -1.20
C LEU A 2 12.29 2.69 -0.29
N HIS A 3 12.64 2.86 1.00
CA HIS A 3 11.83 3.63 1.95
C HIS A 3 11.56 5.07 1.46
N SER A 4 12.59 5.75 0.93
CA SER A 4 12.46 7.11 0.41
C SER A 4 11.50 7.22 -0.78
N SER A 5 11.46 6.23 -1.68
CA SER A 5 10.53 6.21 -2.80
C SER A 5 9.08 6.06 -2.32
N LEU A 6 8.86 5.15 -1.36
CA LEU A 6 7.54 4.93 -0.76
C LEU A 6 7.05 6.20 -0.05
N ILE A 7 7.88 6.81 0.79
CA ILE A 7 7.50 8.04 1.50
C ILE A 7 7.27 9.21 0.54
N SER A 8 8.12 9.40 -0.47
CA SER A 8 7.92 10.46 -1.46
C SER A 8 6.59 10.28 -2.22
N PHE A 9 6.22 9.03 -2.54
CA PHE A 9 4.90 8.72 -3.09
C PHE A 9 3.77 9.05 -2.11
N LEU A 10 3.83 8.58 -0.87
CA LEU A 10 2.79 8.81 0.15
C LEU A 10 2.61 10.30 0.52
N ASN A 11 3.66 11.10 0.37
CA ASN A 11 3.61 12.56 0.51
C ASN A 11 2.95 13.27 -0.69
N GLY A 12 2.79 12.55 -1.80
CA GLY A 12 2.27 13.06 -3.08
C GLY A 12 3.33 13.75 -3.95
N GLU A 13 4.61 13.55 -3.66
CA GLU A 13 5.74 14.15 -4.39
C GLU A 13 6.16 13.28 -5.58
N LYS A 14 6.22 11.95 -5.38
CA LYS A 14 6.50 10.99 -6.43
C LYS A 14 5.20 10.54 -7.11
N PRO A 15 5.11 10.57 -8.45
CA PRO A 15 3.98 10.02 -9.20
C PRO A 15 3.80 8.51 -8.96
N ALA A 16 2.55 8.06 -9.02
CA ALA A 16 2.18 6.68 -8.74
C ALA A 16 2.66 5.69 -9.81
N ASP A 17 2.68 6.12 -11.07
CA ASP A 17 3.20 5.39 -12.22
C ASP A 17 4.73 5.23 -12.15
N GLU A 18 5.44 6.26 -11.68
CA GLU A 18 6.88 6.15 -11.41
C GLU A 18 7.16 5.18 -10.26
N LEU A 19 6.39 5.21 -9.17
CA LEU A 19 6.54 4.21 -8.11
C LEU A 19 6.23 2.81 -8.65
N TRP A 20 5.18 2.65 -9.45
CA TRP A 20 4.82 1.37 -10.05
C TRP A 20 5.98 0.78 -10.87
N GLN A 21 6.63 1.58 -11.70
CA GLN A 21 7.78 1.13 -12.48
C GLN A 21 8.95 0.61 -11.62
N GLU A 22 9.11 1.14 -10.39
CA GLU A 22 10.14 0.67 -9.46
C GLU A 22 9.79 -0.68 -8.81
N ILE A 23 8.50 -0.91 -8.51
CA ILE A 23 8.07 -2.07 -7.71
C ILE A 23 7.37 -3.17 -8.52
N GLU A 24 7.06 -2.94 -9.80
CA GLU A 24 6.28 -3.86 -10.64
C GLU A 24 6.83 -5.29 -10.66
N THR A 25 8.16 -5.42 -10.73
CA THR A 25 8.81 -6.74 -10.72
C THR A 25 8.61 -7.43 -9.37
N GLU A 26 8.87 -6.74 -8.25
CA GLU A 26 8.69 -7.27 -6.89
C GLU A 26 7.22 -7.66 -6.62
N VAL A 27 6.27 -6.81 -7.04
CA VAL A 27 4.83 -7.07 -6.92
C VAL A 27 4.41 -8.30 -7.72
N THR A 28 4.91 -8.43 -8.95
CA THR A 28 4.60 -9.57 -9.82
C THR A 28 5.17 -10.87 -9.27
N GLU A 29 6.38 -10.83 -8.72
CA GLU A 29 7.01 -11.98 -8.05
C GLU A 29 6.23 -12.41 -6.81
N CYS A 30 5.82 -11.47 -5.96
CA CYS A 30 4.98 -11.76 -4.79
C CYS A 30 3.61 -12.35 -5.19
N ALA A 31 2.94 -11.77 -6.18
CA ALA A 31 1.65 -12.28 -6.67
C ALA A 31 1.77 -13.67 -7.32
N THR A 32 2.92 -13.97 -7.95
CA THR A 32 3.17 -15.30 -8.52
C THR A 32 3.49 -16.32 -7.41
N ALA A 33 4.25 -15.91 -6.39
CA ALA A 33 4.57 -16.74 -5.24
C ALA A 33 3.31 -17.12 -4.43
N SER A 34 2.35 -16.20 -4.25
CA SER A 34 1.11 -16.46 -3.51
C SER A 34 0.21 -17.52 -4.17
N THR A 35 0.38 -17.74 -5.48
CA THR A 35 -0.38 -18.76 -6.24
C THR A 35 0.38 -20.07 -6.44
N THR A 36 1.65 -20.14 -6.01
CA THR A 36 2.51 -21.31 -6.21
C THR A 36 2.73 -22.06 -4.88
N PRO A 37 2.30 -23.34 -4.77
CA PRO A 37 2.47 -24.12 -3.55
C PRO A 37 3.95 -24.23 -3.14
N GLY A 38 4.27 -23.78 -1.92
CA GLY A 38 5.63 -23.86 -1.36
C GLY A 38 6.53 -22.66 -1.68
N CYS A 39 6.03 -21.64 -2.39
CA CYS A 39 6.71 -20.36 -2.56
C CYS A 39 6.34 -19.38 -1.45
N VAL A 40 7.28 -18.49 -1.12
CA VAL A 40 7.10 -17.38 -0.16
C VAL A 40 7.44 -16.10 -0.90
N GLY A 41 6.51 -15.14 -0.92
CA GLY A 41 6.78 -13.78 -1.36
C GLY A 41 7.49 -13.01 -0.26
N HIS A 42 8.43 -12.13 -0.62
CA HIS A 42 9.11 -11.27 0.33
C HIS A 42 8.80 -9.82 0.01
N VAL A 43 8.31 -9.09 1.00
CA VAL A 43 8.24 -7.63 0.96
C VAL A 43 9.46 -7.10 1.67
N ILE A 44 10.32 -6.37 0.94
CA ILE A 44 11.57 -5.83 1.49
C ILE A 44 11.56 -4.31 1.31
N ILE A 45 11.58 -3.61 2.44
CA ILE A 45 11.87 -2.18 2.51
C ILE A 45 13.29 -2.01 3.01
N THR A 46 14.03 -1.12 2.38
CA THR A 46 15.43 -0.83 2.72
C THR A 46 15.60 0.66 3.02
N ASP A 47 16.47 0.95 3.99
CA ASP A 47 17.07 2.27 4.29
C ASP A 47 16.11 3.40 4.72
N GLY A 48 15.32 3.20 5.78
CA GLY A 48 14.35 4.19 6.27
C GLY A 48 14.60 4.74 7.67
N PRO A 49 14.42 6.06 7.94
CA PRO A 49 14.17 6.53 9.29
C PRO A 49 12.72 6.27 9.71
N ASP A 50 12.49 6.06 11.01
CA ASP A 50 11.14 5.92 11.58
C ASP A 50 10.18 6.99 11.05
N THR A 51 9.06 6.58 10.46
CA THR A 51 8.07 7.48 9.88
C THR A 51 6.66 7.17 10.37
N ILE A 52 5.90 8.21 10.72
CA ILE A 52 4.50 8.09 11.12
C ILE A 52 3.61 8.18 9.88
N ILE A 53 2.86 7.11 9.62
CA ILE A 53 1.86 7.03 8.56
C ILE A 53 0.52 7.53 9.11
N ASN A 54 -0.08 8.48 8.40
CA ASN A 54 -1.32 9.13 8.80
C ASN A 54 -2.40 9.00 7.70
N LEU A 55 -3.61 9.48 8.00
CA LEU A 55 -4.75 9.43 7.09
C LEU A 55 -4.47 10.05 5.71
N ARG A 56 -3.68 11.13 5.63
CA ARG A 56 -3.34 11.74 4.34
C ARG A 56 -2.50 10.80 3.48
N HIS A 57 -1.54 10.09 4.07
CA HIS A 57 -0.72 9.13 3.33
C HIS A 57 -1.58 7.99 2.76
N VAL A 58 -2.51 7.47 3.56
CA VAL A 58 -3.43 6.41 3.13
C VAL A 58 -4.41 6.91 2.08
N ASP A 59 -4.91 8.15 2.19
CA ASP A 59 -5.78 8.75 1.17
C ASP A 59 -5.08 8.88 -0.19
N VAL A 60 -3.78 9.19 -0.21
CA VAL A 60 -2.98 9.17 -1.45
C VAL A 60 -3.00 7.78 -2.06
N LEU A 61 -2.68 6.73 -1.29
CA LEU A 61 -2.68 5.35 -1.78
C LEU A 61 -4.05 4.93 -2.32
N VAL A 62 -5.11 5.14 -1.54
CA VAL A 62 -6.49 4.78 -1.90
C VAL A 62 -6.98 5.56 -3.12
N SER A 63 -6.65 6.85 -3.22
CA SER A 63 -7.03 7.66 -4.37
C SER A 63 -6.38 7.18 -5.66
N ARG A 64 -5.09 6.80 -5.62
CA ARG A 64 -4.40 6.27 -6.81
C ARG A 64 -4.90 4.90 -7.24
N LEU A 65 -5.33 4.09 -6.29
CA LEU A 65 -6.05 2.84 -6.58
C LEU A 65 -7.43 3.12 -7.20
N ALA A 66 -8.19 4.06 -6.64
CA ALA A 66 -9.53 4.43 -7.14
C ALA A 66 -9.50 4.98 -8.57
N ASP A 67 -8.49 5.78 -8.88
CA ASP A 67 -8.25 6.36 -10.21
C ASP A 67 -7.78 5.32 -11.23
N GLY A 68 -7.47 4.09 -10.79
CA GLY A 68 -6.95 3.01 -11.64
C GLY A 68 -5.51 3.23 -12.10
N ILE A 69 -4.78 4.13 -11.45
CA ILE A 69 -3.37 4.40 -11.75
C ILE A 69 -2.49 3.30 -11.14
N LEU A 70 -2.79 2.89 -9.90
CA LEU A 70 -2.17 1.73 -9.28
C LEU A 70 -3.07 0.49 -9.39
N PRO A 71 -2.51 -0.68 -9.73
CA PRO A 71 -3.25 -1.94 -9.66
C PRO A 71 -3.49 -2.35 -8.20
N VAL A 72 -4.51 -3.17 -7.97
CA VAL A 72 -4.87 -3.70 -6.64
C VAL A 72 -3.67 -4.40 -5.98
N GLN A 73 -2.93 -5.19 -6.74
CA GLN A 73 -1.75 -5.92 -6.25
C GLN A 73 -0.65 -4.96 -5.75
N ALA A 74 -0.48 -3.81 -6.39
CA ALA A 74 0.47 -2.80 -5.92
C ALA A 74 -0.01 -2.18 -4.61
N ALA A 75 -1.30 -1.90 -4.48
CA ALA A 75 -1.86 -1.35 -3.25
C ALA A 75 -1.75 -2.34 -2.08
N ALA A 76 -2.01 -3.63 -2.32
CA ALA A 76 -1.83 -4.69 -1.33
C ALA A 76 -0.35 -4.83 -0.92
N TYR A 77 0.55 -4.88 -1.90
CA TYR A 77 1.99 -4.94 -1.64
C TYR A 77 2.49 -3.74 -0.82
N ILE A 78 2.06 -2.52 -1.17
CA ILE A 78 2.41 -1.31 -0.41
C ILE A 78 1.84 -1.38 1.01
N ALA A 79 0.61 -1.86 1.18
CA ALA A 79 0.01 -2.02 2.50
C ALA A 79 0.77 -3.06 3.36
N ASP A 80 1.11 -4.22 2.79
CA ASP A 80 1.96 -5.22 3.46
C ASP A 80 3.31 -4.63 3.86
N ALA A 81 3.92 -3.84 2.98
CA ALA A 81 5.19 -3.18 3.26
C ALA A 81 5.07 -2.25 4.47
N LEU A 82 4.00 -1.44 4.53
CA LEU A 82 3.74 -0.55 5.65
C LEU A 82 3.45 -1.30 6.96
N ILE A 83 2.76 -2.44 6.90
CA ILE A 83 2.38 -3.24 8.07
C ILE A 83 3.55 -4.04 8.64
N MET A 84 4.39 -4.61 7.76
CA MET A 84 5.45 -5.54 8.15
C MET A 84 6.78 -4.85 8.49
N SER A 85 6.92 -3.56 8.17
CA SER A 85 8.15 -2.81 8.41
C SER A 85 8.15 -2.16 9.79
N ASP A 86 9.18 -2.45 10.58
CA ASP A 86 9.40 -1.84 11.90
C ASP A 86 9.68 -0.32 11.81
N ASP A 87 10.06 0.19 10.64
CA ASP A 87 10.34 1.62 10.41
C ASP A 87 9.05 2.47 10.30
N PHE A 88 7.85 1.87 10.36
CA PHE A 88 6.58 2.59 10.28
C PHE A 88 5.73 2.45 11.53
N ALA A 89 5.19 3.59 11.99
CA ALA A 89 4.15 3.64 13.01
C ALA A 89 2.86 4.24 12.43
N PHE A 90 1.71 3.81 12.92
CA PHE A 90 0.42 4.35 12.49
C PHE A 90 -0.05 5.46 13.45
N ALA A 91 -0.50 6.58 12.88
CA ALA A 91 -0.96 7.73 13.65
C ALA A 91 -2.25 7.43 14.45
N ASP A 92 -3.11 6.55 13.91
CA ASP A 92 -4.37 6.14 14.51
C ASP A 92 -4.80 4.74 14.04
N GLU A 93 -5.78 4.16 14.72
CA GLU A 93 -6.30 2.81 14.43
C GLU A 93 -6.96 2.74 13.05
N GLY A 94 -7.62 3.81 12.60
CA GLY A 94 -8.29 3.88 11.29
C GLY A 94 -7.31 3.77 10.12
N VAL A 95 -6.11 4.35 10.25
CA VAL A 95 -5.00 4.15 9.31
C VAL A 95 -4.65 2.68 9.19
N SER A 96 -4.44 2.00 10.32
CA SER A 96 -4.06 0.59 10.33
C SER A 96 -5.17 -0.31 9.77
N GLU A 97 -6.44 -0.05 10.11
CA GLU A 97 -7.59 -0.82 9.59
C GLU A 97 -7.67 -0.76 8.06
N VAL A 98 -7.51 0.43 7.47
CA VAL A 98 -7.56 0.58 6.01
C VAL A 98 -6.39 -0.14 5.35
N LEU A 99 -5.19 -0.06 5.93
CA LEU A 99 -4.03 -0.80 5.41
C LEU A 99 -4.24 -2.31 5.50
N TYR A 100 -4.77 -2.83 6.61
CA TYR A 100 -5.10 -4.26 6.73
C TYR A 100 -6.17 -4.71 5.74
N CYS A 101 -7.16 -3.86 5.43
CA CYS A 101 -8.13 -4.14 4.38
C CYS A 101 -7.49 -4.14 2.99
N LEU A 102 -6.50 -3.29 2.73
CA LEU A 102 -5.79 -3.24 1.45
C LEU A 102 -4.81 -4.40 1.28
N SER A 103 -4.15 -4.85 2.35
CA SER A 103 -3.23 -5.99 2.31
C SER A 103 -3.94 -7.32 2.06
N ASP A 104 -5.24 -7.41 2.36
CA ASP A 104 -6.03 -8.62 2.08
C ASP A 104 -6.32 -8.75 0.57
N ASP A 105 -5.34 -9.29 -0.15
CA ASP A 105 -5.41 -9.56 -1.59
C ASP A 105 -6.33 -10.75 -1.95
N SER A 106 -6.83 -11.47 -0.95
CA SER A 106 -7.78 -12.56 -1.12
C SER A 106 -9.19 -12.05 -1.48
N ALA A 107 -9.50 -10.83 -1.05
CA ALA A 107 -10.71 -10.13 -1.43
C ALA A 107 -10.47 -9.41 -2.77
N ARG A 108 -11.30 -9.71 -3.78
CA ARG A 108 -11.36 -8.86 -4.98
C ARG A 108 -11.96 -7.51 -4.58
N LEU A 109 -11.11 -6.54 -4.25
CA LEU A 109 -11.52 -5.17 -4.01
C LEU A 109 -12.21 -4.62 -5.26
N SER A 110 -13.52 -4.46 -5.18
CA SER A 110 -14.30 -3.79 -6.21
C SER A 110 -14.08 -2.28 -6.14
N ARG A 111 -14.45 -1.55 -7.20
CA ARG A 111 -14.43 -0.08 -7.17
C ARG A 111 -15.30 0.48 -6.03
N GLU A 112 -16.38 -0.20 -5.69
CA GLU A 112 -17.27 0.19 -4.58
C GLU A 112 -16.57 0.04 -3.23
N ASP A 113 -15.78 -1.03 -3.04
CA ASP A 113 -14.99 -1.25 -1.82
C ASP A 113 -13.92 -0.17 -1.65
N VAL A 114 -13.21 0.17 -2.73
CA VAL A 114 -12.21 1.25 -2.72
C VAL A 114 -12.86 2.61 -2.38
N GLN A 115 -14.05 2.88 -2.93
CA GLN A 115 -14.79 4.10 -2.59
C GLN A 115 -15.30 4.09 -1.15
N ALA A 116 -15.70 2.94 -0.61
CA ALA A 116 -16.11 2.79 0.78
C ALA A 116 -14.94 3.04 1.74
N LEU A 117 -13.74 2.53 1.42
CA LEU A 117 -12.52 2.81 2.16
C LEU A 117 -12.20 4.32 2.18
N ARG A 118 -12.31 4.98 1.02
CA ARG A 118 -12.12 6.43 0.92
C ARG A 118 -13.12 7.22 1.77
N ASN A 119 -14.38 6.78 1.80
CA ASN A 119 -15.41 7.43 2.61
C ASN A 119 -15.12 7.27 4.11
N ARG A 120 -14.61 6.11 4.55
CA ARG A 120 -14.20 5.86 5.94
C ARG A 120 -13.09 6.82 6.39
N LEU A 121 -12.09 7.04 5.53
CA LEU A 121 -11.01 8.01 5.77
C LEU A 121 -11.54 9.44 5.94
N SER A 122 -12.61 9.80 5.22
CA SER A 122 -13.23 11.13 5.30
C SER A 122 -14.10 11.34 6.55
N THR A 123 -14.56 10.26 7.18
CA THR A 123 -15.45 10.30 8.37
C THR A 123 -14.72 10.17 9.71
N GLY A 124 -13.41 9.90 9.70
CA GLY A 124 -12.59 9.74 10.92
C GLY A 124 -11.94 11.02 11.46
N ALA A 125 -12.31 12.20 10.95
CA ALA A 125 -11.79 13.50 11.37
C ALA A 125 -12.67 14.19 12.42
#